data_AF-R9AL20-F1
#
_entry.id   AF-R9AL20-F1
#
_cell.length_a   1.000
_cell.length_b   1.000
_cell.length_c   1.000
_cell.angle_alpha   90.00
_cell.angle_beta   90.00
_cell.angle_gamma   90.00
#
_symmetry.space_group_name_H-M   'P 1'
#
loop_
_entity.id
_entity.type
_entity.pdbx_description
1 polymer ?
#
loop_
_entity_poly.entity_id
_entity_poly.type
_entity_poly.pdbx_seq_one_letter_code
_entity_poly.pdbx_strand_id
1 'polypeptide(L)'
;MRATRIILEHVHTPRIKFLGRRVWSKGEEIIDDKPEPPHPHPDAPKDFKDNFASFVQARENYTQPTPSAPNTYTNFWDLPQRFHKIKFAPYSEYEMEAIESGGASVY
;
A
#
# COMPACT_ATOMS: atom_id res chain seq x y z
N MET A 1 -38.07 0.21 43.47
CA MET A 1 -36.71 0.57 42.97
C MET A 1 -36.51 0.05 41.53
N ARG A 2 -37.21 0.61 40.53
CA ARG A 2 -37.06 0.21 39.11
C ARG A 2 -37.04 1.40 38.12
N ALA A 3 -37.27 2.62 38.59
CA ALA A 3 -37.32 3.82 37.75
C ALA A 3 -35.92 4.39 37.40
N THR A 4 -34.88 4.05 38.16
CA THR A 4 -33.52 4.58 37.95
C THR A 4 -32.73 3.85 36.85
N ARG A 5 -33.17 2.65 36.43
CA ARG A 5 -32.43 1.83 35.44
C ARG A 5 -32.65 2.26 33.99
N ILE A 6 -33.86 2.72 33.65
CA ILE A 6 -34.25 3.08 32.28
C ILE A 6 -33.57 4.38 31.80
N ILE A 7 -33.30 5.31 32.72
CA ILE A 7 -32.66 6.60 32.41
C ILE A 7 -31.15 6.43 32.16
N LEU A 8 -30.48 5.48 32.83
CA LEU A 8 -29.04 5.23 32.70
C LEU A 8 -28.65 4.58 31.35
N GLU A 9 -29.54 3.79 30.73
CA GLU A 9 -29.27 3.12 29.46
C GLU A 9 -29.11 4.09 28.28
N HIS A 10 -29.73 5.27 28.35
CA HIS A 10 -29.66 6.29 27.30
C HIS A 10 -28.46 7.24 27.41
N VAL A 11 -27.79 7.30 28.57
CA VAL A 11 -26.69 8.25 28.82
C VAL A 11 -25.37 7.76 28.22
N HIS A 12 -25.20 6.45 28.01
CA HIS A 12 -23.94 5.85 27.57
C HIS A 12 -23.98 5.26 26.16
N THR A 13 -24.98 5.61 25.34
CA THR A 13 -24.96 5.22 23.92
C THR A 13 -23.85 5.99 23.19
N PRO A 14 -22.80 5.33 22.69
CA PRO A 14 -21.76 6.03 21.95
C PRO A 14 -22.36 6.58 20.66
N ARG A 15 -22.31 7.90 20.46
CA ARG A 15 -22.78 8.55 19.22
C ARG A 15 -22.01 8.10 17.97
N ILE A 16 -20.83 7.50 18.16
CA ILE A 16 -20.00 6.96 17.10
C ILE A 16 -20.39 5.50 16.90
N LYS A 17 -21.05 5.22 15.76
CA LYS A 17 -21.31 3.85 15.30
C LYS A 17 -20.16 3.42 14.41
N PHE A 18 -19.46 2.36 14.79
CA PHE A 18 -18.43 1.76 13.93
C PHE A 18 -19.14 1.05 12.77
N LEU A 19 -19.08 1.64 11.58
CA LEU A 19 -19.76 1.18 10.34
C LEU A 19 -19.20 -0.14 9.76
N GLY A 20 -18.46 -0.93 10.54
CA GLY A 20 -17.75 -2.12 10.04
C GLY A 20 -16.57 -1.78 9.12
N ARG A 21 -16.04 -2.79 8.42
CA ARG A 21 -14.96 -2.62 7.44
C ARG A 21 -15.50 -1.83 6.25
N ARG A 22 -15.03 -0.59 6.09
CA ARG A 22 -15.33 0.22 4.90
C ARG A 22 -14.80 -0.53 3.67
N VAL A 23 -15.70 -1.06 2.85
CA VAL A 23 -15.37 -1.46 1.48
C VAL A 23 -15.19 -0.15 0.73
N TRP A 24 -13.97 0.17 0.32
CA TRP A 24 -13.74 1.32 -0.55
C TRP A 24 -14.37 1.01 -1.91
N SER A 25 -15.61 1.47 -2.11
CA SER A 25 -16.11 1.73 -3.45
C SER A 25 -15.26 2.87 -4.02
N LYS A 26 -14.29 2.52 -4.86
CA LYS A 26 -13.61 3.49 -5.70
C LYS A 26 -14.65 4.05 -6.68
N GLY A 27 -14.78 5.38 -6.73
CA GLY A 27 -15.26 6.09 -7.92
C GLY A 27 -16.69 5.84 -8.41
N GLU A 28 -17.63 6.57 -7.84
CA GLU A 28 -18.75 7.25 -8.53
C GLU A 28 -19.76 6.49 -9.41
N GLU A 29 -20.12 5.24 -9.13
CA GLU A 29 -21.54 4.84 -9.20
C GLU A 29 -21.78 3.56 -8.41
N ILE A 30 -22.83 3.58 -7.59
CA ILE A 30 -23.32 2.42 -6.84
C ILE A 30 -24.08 1.53 -7.84
N ILE A 31 -23.35 0.81 -8.69
CA ILE A 31 -23.89 -0.27 -9.51
C ILE A 31 -22.83 -1.38 -9.52
N ASP A 32 -23.07 -2.39 -8.68
CA ASP A 32 -22.31 -3.64 -8.56
C ASP A 32 -20.96 -3.57 -7.81
N ASP A 33 -20.79 -4.45 -6.82
CA ASP A 33 -19.65 -4.60 -5.88
C ASP A 33 -18.29 -4.96 -6.53
N LYS A 34 -17.99 -4.48 -7.74
CA LYS A 34 -16.78 -4.81 -8.48
C LYS A 34 -15.79 -3.65 -8.47
N PRO A 35 -14.51 -3.88 -8.12
CA PRO A 35 -13.48 -2.88 -8.33
C PRO A 35 -13.39 -2.54 -9.82
N GLU A 36 -13.26 -1.24 -10.13
CA GLU A 36 -13.16 -0.75 -11.51
C GLU A 36 -12.12 -1.55 -12.31
N PRO A 37 -12.45 -1.90 -13.58
CA PRO A 37 -11.48 -2.58 -14.43
C PRO A 37 -10.25 -1.70 -14.63
N PRO A 38 -9.05 -2.29 -14.72
CA PRO A 38 -7.84 -1.54 -14.98
C PRO A 38 -7.98 -0.78 -16.32
N HIS A 39 -7.67 0.51 -16.31
CA HIS A 39 -7.71 1.37 -17.48
C HIS A 39 -6.42 2.23 -17.56
N PRO A 40 -6.01 2.68 -18.75
CA PRO A 40 -4.86 3.57 -18.88
C PRO A 40 -5.18 4.95 -18.29
N HIS A 41 -4.19 5.58 -17.64
CA HIS A 41 -4.34 6.91 -17.07
C HIS A 41 -4.68 7.95 -18.17
N PRO A 42 -5.57 8.94 -17.90
CA PRO A 42 -5.94 9.96 -18.88
C PRO A 42 -4.73 10.74 -19.41
N ASP A 43 -3.72 11.01 -18.57
CA ASP A 43 -2.49 11.71 -18.96
C ASP A 43 -1.34 10.76 -19.34
N ALA A 44 -1.60 9.47 -19.55
CA ALA A 44 -0.56 8.56 -20.03
C ALA A 44 -0.09 8.98 -21.45
N PRO A 45 1.21 8.84 -21.76
CA PRO A 45 1.70 9.02 -23.13
C PRO A 45 0.95 8.11 -24.09
N LYS A 46 0.75 8.57 -25.33
CA LYS A 46 -0.06 7.86 -26.35
C LYS A 46 0.31 6.38 -26.50
N ASP A 47 1.61 6.10 -26.50
CA ASP A 47 2.14 4.75 -26.74
C ASP A 47 1.74 3.77 -25.62
N PHE A 48 1.53 4.26 -24.39
CA PHE A 48 1.06 3.44 -23.26
C PHE A 48 -0.44 3.19 -23.30
N LYS A 49 -1.22 4.11 -23.85
CA LYS A 49 -2.67 3.93 -24.01
C LYS A 49 -2.96 2.83 -25.03
N ASP A 50 -2.26 2.88 -26.16
CA ASP A 50 -2.44 1.92 -27.25
C ASP A 50 -2.02 0.49 -26.84
N ASN A 51 -0.98 0.38 -26.01
CA ASN A 51 -0.43 -0.92 -25.55
C ASN A 51 -0.94 -1.37 -24.17
N PHE A 52 -1.97 -0.73 -23.61
CA PHE A 52 -2.42 -1.05 -22.26
C PHE A 52 -2.98 -2.49 -22.15
N ALA A 53 -3.73 -2.93 -23.16
CA ALA A 53 -4.33 -4.26 -23.17
C ALA A 53 -3.27 -5.38 -23.19
N SER A 54 -2.20 -5.22 -23.97
CA SER A 54 -1.10 -6.19 -24.02
C SER A 54 -0.32 -6.21 -22.71
N PHE A 55 -0.15 -5.07 -22.06
CA PHE A 55 0.45 -5.00 -20.73
C PHE A 55 -0.37 -5.75 -19.68
N VAL A 56 -1.70 -5.57 -19.67
CA VAL A 56 -2.59 -6.27 -18.73
C VAL A 56 -2.47 -7.79 -18.93
N GLN A 57 -2.49 -8.27 -20.17
CA GLN A 57 -2.28 -9.69 -20.49
C GLN A 57 -0.90 -10.19 -20.04
N ALA A 58 0.16 -9.42 -20.30
CA ALA A 58 1.51 -9.79 -19.88
C ALA A 58 1.63 -9.87 -18.36
N ARG A 59 0.96 -8.96 -17.64
CA ARG A 59 0.90 -8.94 -16.18
C ARG A 59 0.16 -10.16 -15.60
N GLU A 60 -0.96 -10.55 -16.20
CA GLU A 60 -1.73 -11.71 -15.74
C GLU A 60 -0.94 -13.02 -15.92
N ASN A 61 -0.16 -13.10 -16.99
CA ASN A 61 0.69 -14.25 -17.28
C ASN A 61 2.08 -14.17 -16.63
N TYR A 62 2.38 -13.07 -15.93
CA TYR A 62 3.69 -12.87 -15.33
C TYR A 62 3.88 -13.83 -14.15
N THR A 63 4.79 -14.79 -14.35
CA THR A 63 5.28 -15.66 -13.28
C THR A 63 6.64 -15.16 -12.86
N GLN A 64 6.81 -14.94 -11.55
CA GLN A 64 8.10 -14.54 -10.99
C GLN A 64 9.18 -15.56 -11.39
N PRO A 65 10.32 -15.14 -11.94
CA PRO A 65 11.39 -16.06 -12.28
C PRO A 65 11.91 -16.73 -11.02
N THR A 66 11.96 -18.06 -11.03
CA THR A 66 12.66 -18.83 -10.01
C THR A 66 14.17 -18.71 -10.26
N PRO A 67 14.98 -18.55 -9.21
CA PRO A 67 16.42 -18.42 -9.38
C PRO A 67 16.98 -19.75 -9.91
N SER A 68 17.39 -19.78 -11.19
CA SER A 68 17.93 -21.00 -11.84
C SER A 68 19.45 -21.15 -11.69
N ALA A 69 20.13 -20.13 -11.19
CA ALA A 69 21.58 -20.06 -11.11
C ALA A 69 22.08 -19.88 -9.67
N PRO A 70 23.21 -20.50 -9.30
CA PRO A 70 23.82 -20.30 -7.99
C PRO A 70 24.16 -18.80 -7.80
N ASN A 71 23.85 -18.27 -6.62
CA ASN A 71 23.98 -16.84 -6.27
C ASN A 71 23.02 -15.86 -6.99
N THR A 72 21.94 -16.35 -7.61
CA THR A 72 20.84 -15.48 -8.06
C THR A 72 19.75 -15.48 -7.01
N TYR A 73 19.34 -14.29 -6.56
CA TYR A 73 18.33 -14.11 -5.51
C TYR A 73 17.18 -13.30 -6.07
N THR A 74 15.95 -13.81 -5.92
CA THR A 74 14.74 -13.11 -6.39
C THR A 74 14.28 -12.08 -5.39
N ASN A 75 14.33 -12.40 -4.09
CA ASN A 75 13.95 -11.46 -3.03
C ASN A 75 15.18 -10.87 -2.36
N PHE A 76 15.04 -9.63 -1.90
CA PHE A 76 16.06 -8.97 -1.10
C PHE A 76 16.46 -9.77 0.16
N TRP A 77 15.48 -10.44 0.78
CA TRP A 77 15.67 -11.20 2.02
C TRP A 77 16.45 -12.50 1.84
N ASP A 78 16.59 -12.99 0.60
CA ASP A 78 17.32 -14.22 0.29
C ASP A 78 18.83 -13.95 0.12
N LEU A 79 19.25 -12.68 0.12
CA LEU A 79 20.64 -12.32 -0.08
C LEU A 79 21.52 -12.74 1.12
N PRO A 80 22.81 -13.03 0.88
CA PRO A 80 23.78 -13.23 1.94
C PRO A 80 23.84 -12.03 2.89
N GLN A 81 24.04 -12.31 4.18
CA GLN A 81 24.06 -11.33 5.27
C GLN A 81 24.98 -10.12 5.04
N ARG A 82 26.04 -10.26 4.25
CA ARG A 82 26.95 -9.16 3.87
C ARG A 82 26.27 -8.04 3.06
N PHE A 83 25.18 -8.36 2.35
CA PHE A 83 24.43 -7.41 1.52
C PHE A 83 23.22 -6.83 2.23
N HIS A 84 22.80 -7.45 3.33
CA HIS A 84 21.90 -6.78 4.25
C HIS A 84 22.69 -5.62 4.84
N LYS A 85 22.34 -4.39 4.43
CA LYS A 85 22.90 -3.16 5.01
C LYS A 85 22.96 -3.38 6.51
N ILE A 86 24.17 -3.39 7.05
CA ILE A 86 24.41 -3.76 8.44
C ILE A 86 23.74 -2.67 9.26
N LYS A 87 22.54 -2.96 9.77
CA LYS A 87 21.74 -2.09 10.65
C LYS A 87 22.48 -1.68 11.94
N PHE A 88 23.69 -2.19 12.16
CA PHE A 88 24.52 -1.94 13.33
C PHE A 88 25.61 -0.89 13.11
N ALA A 89 25.78 -0.37 11.90
CA ALA A 89 26.36 0.97 11.79
C ALA A 89 25.24 1.93 12.22
N PRO A 90 25.39 2.69 13.32
CA PRO A 90 24.45 3.77 13.59
C PRO A 90 24.41 4.65 12.34
N TYR A 91 23.21 5.04 11.90
CA TYR A 91 23.08 6.06 10.87
C TYR A 91 23.96 7.23 11.29
N SER A 92 24.80 7.69 10.38
CA SER A 92 25.58 8.90 10.67
C SER A 92 24.62 10.06 10.90
N GLU A 93 25.02 11.03 11.74
CA GLU A 93 24.18 12.22 12.02
C GLU A 93 23.72 12.90 10.73
N TYR A 94 24.59 12.92 9.72
CA TYR A 94 24.30 13.44 8.39
C TYR A 94 23.19 12.65 7.67
N GLU A 95 23.18 11.32 7.74
CA GLU A 95 22.11 10.51 7.14
C GLU A 95 20.79 10.70 7.88
N MET A 96 20.82 10.81 9.22
CA MET A 96 19.63 11.09 10.02
C MET A 96 19.06 12.47 9.66
N GLU A 97 19.90 13.49 9.62
CA GLU A 97 19.52 14.84 9.24
C GLU A 97 19.01 14.91 7.79
N ALA A 98 19.61 14.18 6.85
CA ALA A 98 19.15 14.13 5.46
C ALA A 98 17.76 13.49 5.34
N ILE A 99 17.46 12.46 6.15
CA ILE A 99 16.15 11.82 6.20
C ILE A 99 15.13 12.75 6.86
N GLU A 100 15.48 13.39 7.97
CA GLU A 100 14.60 14.26 8.74
C GLU A 100 14.31 15.58 8.03
N SER A 101 15.31 16.18 7.39
CA SER A 101 15.17 17.39 6.58
C SER A 101 14.57 17.12 5.20
N GLY A 102 14.44 15.85 4.80
CA GLY A 102 14.03 15.47 3.45
C GLY A 102 14.99 15.99 2.36
N GLY A 103 16.27 16.18 2.71
CA GLY A 103 17.29 16.77 1.84
C GLY A 103 17.34 18.31 1.84
N ALA A 104 16.62 18.98 2.75
CA ALA A 104 16.59 20.44 2.82
C ALA A 104 17.85 21.07 3.45
N SER A 105 18.60 20.35 4.29
CA SER A 105 19.78 20.89 4.98
C SER A 105 21.10 20.71 4.20
N VAL A 106 21.05 20.10 3.01
CA VAL A 106 22.23 19.86 2.16
C VAL A 106 22.61 21.12 1.34
N TYR A 107 21.85 22.21 1.45
CA TYR A 107 22.04 23.47 0.72
C TYR A 107 22.38 24.66 1.63
#